data_AF-A0A353CS96-F1
#
_entry.id   AF-A0A353CS96-F1
#
_cell.length_a   1.000
_cell.length_b   1.000
_cell.length_c   1.000
_cell.angle_alpha   90.00
_cell.angle_beta   90.00
_cell.angle_gamma   90.00
#
_symmetry.space_group_name_H-M   'P 1'
#
loop_
_entity.id
_entity.type
_entity.pdbx_description
1 polymer ?
#
loop_
_entity_poly.entity_id
_entity_poly.type
_entity_poly.pdbx_seq_one_letter_code
_entity_poly.pdbx_strand_id
1 'polypeptide(L)' 'MTDRVTRELFSRTGAALGPGRLCLMLDFDGTLSEIAPTPEKARFYPPAKRALERLSRLTGVTVALVSGRDVSDLRSKA' A
#
# COMPACT_ATOMS: atom_id res chain seq x y z
N MET A 1 -18.62 -1.59 -10.82
CA MET A 1 -19.03 -0.70 -9.70
C MET A 1 -17.85 0.00 -9.01
N THR A 2 -16.59 -0.29 -9.38
CA THR A 2 -15.37 0.16 -8.68
C THR A 2 -14.66 1.40 -9.29
N ASP A 3 -15.12 1.94 -10.43
CA ASP A 3 -14.36 2.96 -11.18
C ASP A 3 -14.42 4.37 -10.55
N ARG A 4 -15.61 4.80 -10.09
CA ARG A 4 -15.81 6.19 -9.63
C ARG A 4 -15.14 6.49 -8.29
N VAL A 5 -15.28 5.59 -7.31
CA VAL A 5 -14.73 5.76 -5.96
C VAL A 5 -13.21 5.75 -6.00
N THR A 6 -12.63 4.83 -6.76
CA THR A 6 -11.18 4.70 -6.94
C THR A 6 -10.59 5.97 -7.57
N ARG A 7 -11.23 6.50 -8.63
CA ARG A 7 -10.77 7.74 -9.29
C ARG A 7 -10.87 8.96 -8.40
N GLU A 8 -11.93 9.06 -7.60
CA GLU A 8 -12.09 10.16 -6.64
C GLU A 8 -11.01 10.11 -5.54
N LEU A 9 -10.72 8.91 -5.02
CA LEU A 9 -9.62 8.69 -4.07
C LEU A 9 -8.27 9.14 -4.65
N PHE A 10 -7.95 8.74 -5.88
CA PHE A 10 -6.72 9.17 -6.55
C PHE A 10 -6.66 10.69 -6.76
N SER A 11 -7.75 11.30 -7.23
CA SER A 11 -7.83 12.74 -7.47
C SER A 11 -7.59 13.55 -6.19
N ARG A 12 -8.29 13.19 -5.09
CA ARG A 12 -8.14 13.85 -3.79
C ARG A 12 -6.75 13.67 -3.20
N THR A 13 -6.19 12.47 -3.33
CA THR A 13 -4.84 12.19 -2.81
C THR A 13 -3.79 13.00 -3.57
N GLY A 14 -3.89 13.07 -4.90
CA GLY A 14 -2.99 13.88 -5.73
C GLY A 14 -3.09 15.38 -5.39
N ALA A 15 -4.30 15.91 -5.26
CA ALA A 15 -4.52 17.31 -4.86
C ALA A 15 -3.96 17.62 -3.46
N ALA A 16 -4.08 16.70 -2.50
CA ALA A 16 -3.59 16.89 -1.13
C ALA A 16 -2.05 16.86 -1.02
N LEU A 17 -1.36 16.06 -1.85
CA LEU A 17 0.09 15.95 -1.81
C LEU A 17 0.79 17.12 -2.51
N GLY A 18 0.17 17.69 -3.54
CA GLY A 18 0.75 18.77 -4.34
C GLY A 18 1.76 18.30 -5.39
N PRO A 19 2.24 19.22 -6.25
CA PRO A 19 3.10 18.88 -7.38
C PRO A 19 4.47 18.36 -6.93
N GLY A 20 5.05 17.46 -7.72
CA GLY A 20 6.40 16.91 -7.46
C GLY A 20 6.46 15.90 -6.30
N ARG A 21 5.31 15.45 -5.77
CA ARG A 21 5.23 14.36 -4.80
C ARG A 21 4.92 13.03 -5.47
N LEU A 22 5.44 11.95 -4.90
CA LEU A 22 5.15 10.57 -5.32
C LEU A 22 4.22 9.91 -4.29
N CYS A 23 3.12 9.32 -4.76
CA CYS A 23 2.25 8.47 -3.96
C CYS A 23 2.30 7.04 -4.49
N LEU A 24 2.70 6.09 -3.65
CA LEU A 24 2.68 4.66 -3.95
C LEU A 24 1.50 4.03 -3.22
N MET A 25 0.48 3.61 -3.98
CA MET A 25 -0.71 2.93 -3.46
C MET A 25 -0.61 1.46 -3.86
N LEU A 26 -0.34 0.59 -2.89
CA LEU A 26 0.08 -0.79 -3.13
C LEU A 26 -0.89 -1.77 -2.49
N ASP A 27 -1.26 -2.80 -3.23
CA ASP A 27 -1.95 -3.96 -2.67
C ASP A 27 -0.99 -4.83 -1.84
N PHE A 28 -1.55 -5.71 -1.00
CA PHE A 28 -0.80 -6.62 -0.17
C PHE A 28 -0.72 -8.03 -0.77
N ASP A 29 -1.85 -8.73 -0.93
CA ASP A 29 -1.88 -10.15 -1.31
C ASP A 29 -1.40 -10.38 -2.75
N GLY A 30 -0.37 -11.20 -2.92
CA GLY A 30 0.22 -11.44 -4.24
C GLY A 30 1.02 -10.25 -4.81
N THR A 31 1.14 -9.14 -4.06
CA THR A 31 1.93 -7.96 -4.43
C THR A 31 3.10 -7.75 -3.48
N LEU A 32 2.81 -7.56 -2.19
CA LEU A 32 3.81 -7.36 -1.13
C LEU A 32 4.00 -8.62 -0.27
N SER A 33 3.09 -9.58 -0.39
CA SER A 33 3.25 -10.96 0.06
C SER A 33 3.17 -11.91 -1.13
N GLU A 34 3.72 -13.11 -0.99
CA GLU A 34 3.32 -14.21 -1.87
C GLU A 34 1.83 -14.54 -1.63
N ILE A 35 1.18 -15.13 -2.65
CA ILE A 35 -0.18 -15.67 -2.48
C ILE A 35 -0.09 -16.86 -1.53
N ALA A 36 -0.79 -16.77 -0.40
CA ALA A 36 -0.82 -17.80 0.62
C ALA A 36 -2.14 -18.59 0.60
N PRO A 37 -2.17 -19.85 1.10
CA PRO A 37 -3.39 -20.65 1.13
C PRO A 37 -4.50 -20.09 2.04
N THR A 38 -4.13 -19.31 3.06
CA THR A 38 -5.07 -18.60 3.92
C THR A 38 -4.54 -17.19 4.23
N PRO A 39 -5.41 -16.20 4.50
CA PRO A 39 -4.98 -14.84 4.75
C PRO A 39 -3.97 -14.70 5.90
N GLU A 40 -4.15 -15.45 6.98
CA GLU A 40 -3.32 -15.36 8.20
C GLU A 40 -1.87 -15.74 7.94
N LYS A 41 -1.65 -16.62 6.94
CA LYS A 41 -0.33 -17.13 6.54
C LYS A 41 0.41 -16.20 5.59
N ALA A 42 -0.25 -15.20 4.99
CA ALA A 42 0.44 -14.23 4.16
C ALA A 42 1.41 -13.42 5.01
N ARG A 43 2.64 -13.28 4.52
CA ARG A 43 3.72 -12.52 5.16
C ARG A 43 4.35 -11.61 4.13
N PHE A 44 4.82 -10.45 4.59
CA PHE A 44 5.63 -9.57 3.75
C PHE A 44 6.78 -10.35 3.13
N TYR A 45 6.96 -10.17 1.82
CA TYR A 45 8.18 -10.56 1.16
C TYR A 45 9.32 -9.68 1.71
N PRO A 46 10.35 -10.25 2.37
CA PRO A 46 11.32 -9.45 3.11
C PRO A 46 12.03 -8.35 2.28
N PRO A 47 12.39 -8.57 1.00
CA PRO A 47 12.91 -7.50 0.15
C PRO A 47 11.91 -6.36 -0.09
N ALA A 48 10.62 -6.67 -0.26
CA ALA A 48 9.59 -5.66 -0.44
C ALA A 48 9.46 -4.78 0.80
N LYS A 49 9.40 -5.39 2.01
CA LYS A 49 9.39 -4.66 3.27
C LYS A 49 10.56 -3.66 3.38
N ARG A 50 11.79 -4.11 3.11
CA ARG A 50 12.97 -3.24 3.13
C ARG A 50 12.90 -2.11 2.10
N ALA A 51 12.35 -2.37 0.91
CA ALA A 51 12.16 -1.34 -0.10
C ALA A 51 11.15 -0.28 0.37
N LEU A 52 10.01 -0.70 0.94
CA LEU A 52 9.00 0.21 1.47
C LEU A 52 9.53 1.04 2.65
N GLU A 53 10.29 0.44 3.56
CA GLU A 53 10.94 1.17 4.65
C GLU A 53 11.88 2.26 4.12
N ARG A 54 12.68 1.97 3.08
CA ARG A 54 13.55 2.97 2.45
C ARG A 54 12.74 4.07 1.76
N LEU A 55 11.72 3.71 1.00
CA LEU A 55 10.87 4.65 0.27
C LEU A 55 10.10 5.57 1.23
N SER A 56 9.59 5.03 2.35
CA SER A 56 8.84 5.80 3.35
C SER A 56 9.66 6.90 4.04
N ARG A 57 10.99 6.83 3.97
CA ARG A 57 11.91 7.83 4.53
C ARG A 57 12.29 8.92 3.54
N LEU A 58 11.92 8.79 2.27
CA LEU A 58 12.25 9.79 1.26
C LEU A 58 11.31 10.99 1.35
N THR A 59 11.89 12.19 1.34
CA THR A 59 11.12 13.43 1.33
C THR A 59 10.22 13.49 0.09
N GLY A 60 8.92 13.68 0.32
CA GLY A 60 7.93 13.79 -0.74
C GLY A 60 7.45 12.47 -1.34
N VAL A 61 7.79 11.35 -0.71
CA VAL A 61 7.21 10.04 -1.03
C VAL A 61 6.20 9.67 0.05
N THR A 62 4.98 9.36 -0.36
CA THR A 62 3.94 8.77 0.49
C THR A 62 3.74 7.32 0.06
N VAL A 63 3.75 6.39 1.02
CA VAL A 63 3.47 4.97 0.78
C VAL A 63 2.18 4.61 1.51
N ALA A 64 1.23 4.05 0.79
CA ALA A 64 -0.06 3.61 1.32
C ALA A 64 -0.32 2.15 0.90
N LEU A 65 -0.72 1.34 1.88
CA LEU A 65 -1.30 0.02 1.62
C LEU A 65 -2.79 0.19 1.32
N VAL A 66 -3.22 -0.33 0.17
CA VAL A 66 -4.62 -0.35 -0.26
C VAL A 66 -4.99 -1.81 -0.47
N SER A 67 -5.67 -2.38 0.52
CA SER A 67 -5.98 -3.81 0.56
C SER A 67 -7.43 -4.03 1.00
N GLY A 68 -7.98 -5.19 0.65
CA GLY A 68 -9.26 -5.67 1.17
C GLY A 68 -9.16 -6.24 2.59
N ARG A 69 -7.97 -6.34 3.17
CA ARG A 69 -7.76 -6.85 4.53
C ARG A 69 -8.14 -5.82 5.60
N ASP A 70 -8.52 -6.34 6.76
CA ASP A 70 -8.66 -5.53 7.96
C ASP A 70 -7.33 -4.87 8.35
N VAL A 71 -7.42 -3.61 8.78
CA VAL A 71 -6.26 -2.83 9.19
C VAL A 71 -5.53 -3.48 10.38
N SER A 72 -6.26 -4.13 11.30
CA SER A 72 -5.67 -4.85 12.43
C SER A 72 -4.83 -6.03 11.98
N ASP A 73 -5.29 -6.81 10.99
CA ASP A 73 -4.52 -7.91 10.41
C ASP A 73 -3.24 -7.38 9.77
N LEU A 74 -3.32 -6.35 8.92
CA LEU A 74 -2.15 -5.75 8.27
C LEU A 74 -1.14 -5.19 9.29
N ARG A 75 -1.62 -4.53 10.35
CA ARG A 75 -0.74 -4.02 11.42
C ARG A 75 0.00 -5.14 12.15
N SER A 76 -0.59 -6.33 12.27
CA SER A 76 0.09 -7.49 12.85
C SER A 76 1.20 -8.07 11.97
N LYS A 77 1.22 -7.75 10.67
CA LYS A 77 2.24 -8.19 9.71
C LYS A 77 3.38 -7.17 9.51
N ALA A 78 3.17 -5.93 9.95
CA ALA A 78 4.07 -4.79 9.74
C ALA A 78 5.38 -4.89 10.52
#